data_AF-A0A314XUK3-F1
#
_entry.id   AF-A0A314XUK3-F1
#
_cell.length_a   1.000
_cell.length_b   1.000
_cell.length_c   1.000
_cell.angle_alpha   90.00
_cell.angle_beta   90.00
_cell.angle_gamma   90.00
#
_symmetry.space_group_name_H-M   'P 1'
#
loop_
_entity.id
_entity.type
_entity.pdbx_description
1 polymer ?
#
loop_
_entity_poly.entity_id
_entity_poly.type
_entity_poly.pdbx_seq_one_letter_code
_entity_poly.pdbx_strand_id
1 'polypeptide(L)'
;MEAIERKLKDLNLKYIKRSVEDGENKTTIDQLFFNDPDGFMIEMCNCENMKLVPAGSLGNIKLPVDRHTPPVDLNQNGKDASK
;
A
#
# COMPACT_ATOMS: atom_id res chain seq x y z
N MET A 1 -4.06 4.00 -9.53
CA MET A 1 -2.84 4.41 -10.26
C MET A 1 -3.08 5.33 -11.46
N GLU A 2 -4.12 5.08 -12.26
CA GLU A 2 -4.38 5.83 -13.51
C GLU A 2 -4.43 7.36 -13.38
N ALA A 3 -4.98 7.89 -12.28
CA ALA A 3 -5.05 9.34 -12.05
C ALA A 3 -3.65 9.98 -11.97
N ILE A 4 -2.67 9.28 -11.40
CA ILE A 4 -1.29 9.75 -11.28
C ILE A 4 -0.61 9.70 -12.64
N GLU A 5 -0.76 8.59 -13.36
CA GLU A 5 -0.23 8.45 -14.73
C GLU A 5 -0.73 9.59 -15.65
N ARG A 6 -2.02 9.93 -15.55
CA ARG A 6 -2.62 11.02 -16.33
C ARG A 6 -2.01 12.37 -15.93
N LYS A 7 -1.86 12.64 -14.63
CA LYS A 7 -1.27 13.88 -14.13
C LYS A 7 0.20 14.04 -14.54
N LEU A 8 0.97 12.96 -14.52
CA LEU A 8 2.38 12.96 -14.95
C LEU A 8 2.49 13.25 -16.45
N LYS A 9 1.60 12.68 -17.27
CA LYS A 9 1.51 13.02 -18.70
C LYS A 9 1.17 14.50 -18.92
N ASP A 10 0.18 15.03 -18.19
CA ASP A 10 -0.20 16.45 -18.28
C ASP A 10 0.97 17.39 -17.91
N LEU A 11 1.85 16.95 -17.02
CA LEU A 11 3.06 17.68 -16.59
C LEU A 11 4.30 17.37 -17.48
N ASN A 12 4.17 16.56 -18.52
CA ASN A 12 5.28 16.06 -19.35
C ASN A 12 6.40 15.38 -18.55
N LEU A 13 6.07 14.78 -17.42
CA LEU A 13 7.00 14.00 -16.61
C LEU A 13 7.04 12.56 -17.11
N LYS A 14 8.25 12.07 -17.39
CA LYS A 14 8.47 10.67 -17.74
C LYS A 14 8.32 9.80 -16.50
N TYR A 15 7.73 8.62 -16.67
CA TYR A 15 7.58 7.64 -15.61
C TYR A 15 7.82 6.22 -16.12
N ILE A 16 8.15 5.33 -15.19
CA ILE A 16 8.29 3.90 -15.41
C ILE A 16 7.24 3.21 -14.54
N LYS A 17 6.48 2.29 -15.10
CA LYS A 17 5.54 1.44 -14.36
C LYS A 17 6.06 0.01 -14.33
N ARG A 18 5.92 -0.66 -13.20
CA ARG A 18 6.24 -2.08 -13.00
C ARG A 18 5.17 -2.71 -12.13
N SER A 19 4.80 -3.96 -12.42
CA SER A 19 3.96 -4.76 -11.54
C SER A 19 4.82 -5.85 -10.91
N VAL A 20 4.72 -6.02 -9.60
CA VAL A 20 5.43 -7.06 -8.83
C VAL A 20 4.41 -7.91 -8.08
N GLU A 21 4.70 -9.19 -7.90
CA GLU A 21 3.91 -10.04 -7.01
C GLU A 21 4.49 -9.99 -5.59
N ASP A 22 3.64 -9.69 -4.62
CA ASP A 22 3.93 -9.95 -3.22
C ASP A 22 3.94 -11.46 -2.97
N GLY A 23 5.12 -11.99 -2.65
CA GLY A 23 5.36 -13.42 -2.49
C GLY A 23 4.55 -14.06 -1.37
N GLU A 24 4.14 -13.30 -0.36
CA GLU A 24 3.36 -13.83 0.77
C GLU A 24 1.86 -13.85 0.48
N ASN A 25 1.33 -12.79 -0.14
CA ASN A 25 -0.12 -12.61 -0.33
C ASN A 25 -0.61 -12.87 -1.76
N LYS A 26 0.26 -13.31 -2.69
CA LYS A 26 -0.04 -13.49 -4.14
C LYS A 26 -0.78 -12.29 -4.73
N THR A 27 -0.42 -11.11 -4.26
CA THR A 27 -1.10 -9.87 -4.59
C THR A 27 -0.21 -9.09 -5.54
N THR A 28 -0.78 -8.60 -6.65
CA THR A 28 -0.05 -7.75 -7.58
C THR A 28 -0.01 -6.32 -7.06
N ILE A 29 1.20 -5.78 -6.94
CA ILE A 29 1.46 -4.39 -6.58
C ILE A 29 2.02 -3.70 -7.82
N ASP A 30 1.31 -2.67 -8.29
CA ASP A 30 1.80 -1.73 -9.27
C ASP A 30 2.67 -0.68 -8.59
N GLN A 31 3.89 -0.54 -9.06
CA GLN A 31 4.84 0.50 -8.71
C GLN A 31 5.01 1.45 -9.89
N LEU A 32 5.16 2.73 -9.57
CA LEU A 32 5.42 3.79 -10.53
C LEU A 32 6.55 4.67 -10.04
N PHE A 33 7.54 4.85 -10.90
CA PHE A 33 8.75 5.59 -10.63
C PHE A 33 8.81 6.80 -11.55
N PHE A 34 9.07 7.98 -11.00
CA PHE A 34 9.32 9.19 -11.76
C PHE A 34 10.28 10.09 -11.00
N ASN A 35 10.90 11.02 -11.72
CA ASN A 35 11.72 12.05 -11.08
C ASN A 35 10.89 13.32 -10.93
N ASP A 36 11.02 13.97 -9.77
CA ASP A 36 10.50 15.31 -9.60
C ASP A 36 11.38 16.36 -10.31
N PRO A 37 10.98 17.64 -10.37
CA PRO A 37 11.76 18.70 -11.00
C PRO A 37 13.14 18.94 -10.38
N ASP A 38 13.32 18.58 -9.10
CA ASP A 38 14.57 18.74 -8.36
C ASP A 38 15.51 17.53 -8.56
N GLY A 39 15.05 16.48 -9.25
CA GLY A 39 15.82 15.29 -9.59
C GLY A 39 15.71 14.16 -8.57
N PHE A 40 14.85 14.26 -7.56
CA PHE A 40 14.57 13.16 -6.65
C PHE A 40 13.73 12.10 -7.33
N MET A 41 14.13 10.83 -7.15
CA MET A 41 13.34 9.69 -7.61
C MET A 41 12.22 9.41 -6.61
N ILE A 42 10.99 9.51 -7.08
CA ILE A 42 9.78 9.19 -6.31
C ILE A 42 9.24 7.85 -6.78
N GLU A 43 8.95 6.98 -5.81
CA GLU A 43 8.18 5.76 -6.01
C GLU A 43 6.76 5.92 -5.46
N MET A 44 5.76 5.52 -6.23
CA MET A 44 4.38 5.40 -5.79
C MET A 44 3.86 4.00 -6.09
N CYS A 45 3.33 3.31 -5.08
CA CYS A 45 2.78 1.97 -5.19
C CYS A 45 1.31 1.92 -4.74
N ASN A 46 0.52 1.01 -5.32
CA ASN A 46 -0.82 0.72 -4.81
C ASN A 46 -0.76 -0.37 -3.71
N CYS A 47 -1.03 0.02 -2.48
CA CYS A 47 -1.02 -0.92 -1.34
C CYS A 47 -2.42 -1.42 -0.95
N GLU A 48 -3.45 -1.15 -1.77
CA GLU A 48 -4.86 -1.40 -1.41
C GLU A 48 -5.15 -2.87 -1.06
N ASN A 49 -4.42 -3.79 -1.68
CA ASN A 49 -4.58 -5.24 -1.48
C ASN A 49 -3.51 -5.83 -0.53
N MET A 50 -2.54 -5.03 -0.07
CA MET A 50 -1.57 -5.51 0.92
C MET A 50 -2.20 -5.57 2.29
N LYS A 51 -2.00 -6.68 2.99
CA LYS A 51 -2.40 -6.80 4.40
C LYS A 51 -1.38 -6.13 5.29
N LEU A 52 -1.80 -5.13 6.05
CA LEU A 52 -0.94 -4.52 7.05
C LEU A 52 -0.88 -5.40 8.30
N VAL A 53 0.34 -5.68 8.77
CA VAL A 53 0.59 -6.32 10.06
C VAL A 53 0.93 -5.22 11.07
N PRO A 54 0.25 -5.16 12.22
CA PRO A 54 0.56 -4.16 13.24
C PRO A 54 2.00 -4.33 13.76
N ALA A 55 2.82 -3.27 13.69
CA ALA A 55 4.12 -3.23 14.32
C ALA A 55 3.97 -2.88 15.82
N GLY A 56 4.20 -3.85 16.72
CA GLY A 56 4.21 -3.64 18.18
C GLY A 56 2.86 -3.80 18.88
N SER A 57 2.71 -3.23 20.09
CA SER A 57 1.52 -3.38 20.96
C SER A 57 0.28 -2.59 20.49
N LEU A 58 0.10 -2.45 19.17
CA LEU A 58 -1.00 -1.75 18.50
C LEU A 58 -2.37 -2.45 18.66
N GLY A 59 -2.49 -3.46 19.52
CA GLY A 59 -3.72 -4.23 19.75
C GLY A 59 -4.92 -3.42 20.23
N ASN A 60 -4.76 -2.12 20.53
CA ASN A 60 -5.82 -1.25 21.04
C ASN A 60 -6.10 0.00 20.18
N ILE A 61 -5.37 0.24 19.08
CA ILE A 61 -5.65 1.39 18.21
C ILE A 61 -6.75 1.01 17.22
N LYS A 62 -7.92 1.62 17.38
CA LYS A 62 -8.98 1.58 16.37
C LYS A 62 -8.52 2.41 15.18
N LEU A 63 -8.03 1.75 14.14
CA LEU A 63 -7.75 2.41 12.86
C LEU A 63 -9.09 2.77 12.20
N PRO A 64 -9.22 3.96 11.60
CA PRO A 64 -10.36 4.28 10.76
C PRO A 64 -10.43 3.24 9.63
N VAL A 65 -11.52 2.48 9.57
CA VAL A 65 -11.84 1.63 8.41
C VAL A 65 -12.43 2.52 7.32
N ASP A 66 -11.60 3.39 6.75
CA ASP A 66 -11.93 4.10 5.52
C ASP A 66 -11.51 3.26 4.30
N ARG A 67 -11.97 3.66 3.11
CA ARG A 67 -11.67 2.94 1.85
C ARG A 67 -10.21 3.08 1.40
N HIS A 68 -9.38 3.83 2.12
CA HIS A 68 -7.98 4.09 1.77
C HIS A 68 -7.00 3.36 2.67
N THR A 69 -7.46 2.79 3.79
CA THR A 69 -6.64 1.98 4.68
C THR A 69 -6.64 0.52 4.17
N PRO A 70 -5.48 -0.06 3.88
CA PRO A 70 -5.41 -1.46 3.48
C PRO A 70 -5.94 -2.39 4.58
N PRO A 71 -6.45 -3.58 4.23
CA PRO A 71 -6.93 -4.55 5.22
C PRO A 71 -5.85 -4.83 6.28
N VAL A 72 -6.21 -4.75 7.57
CA VAL A 72 -5.29 -5.07 8.67
C VAL A 72 -5.57 -6.49 9.13
N ASP A 73 -4.54 -7.34 9.17
CA ASP A 73 -4.68 -8.70 9.69
C ASP A 73 -4.55 -8.67 11.23
N LEU A 74 -5.68 -8.74 11.91
CA LEU A 74 -5.75 -8.84 13.35
C LEU A 74 -5.78 -10.33 13.72
N ASN A 75 -4.60 -10.91 13.99
CA ASN A 75 -4.49 -12.26 14.54
C ASN A 75 -5.39 -12.40 15.79
N GLN A 76 -6.54 -13.07 15.66
CA GLN A 76 -7.42 -13.43 16.78
C GLN A 76 -6.87 -14.65 17.54
N ASN A 77 -5.60 -14.62 17.94
CA ASN A 77 -5.06 -15.63 18.85
C ASN A 77 -5.13 -15.11 20.27
N GLY A 78 -6.27 -15.35 20.93
CA GLY A 78 -6.31 -15.28 22.39
C GLY A 78 -7.63 -14.96 23.05
N LYS A 79 -8.76 -15.59 22.69
CA LYS A 79 -9.90 -15.79 23.62
C LYS A 79 -10.71 -17.04 23.26
N ASP A 80 -10.18 -18.20 23.59
CA ASP A 80 -10.99 -19.33 24.05
C ASP A 80 -10.33 -19.90 25.31
N ALA A 81 -10.37 -19.08 26.37
CA ALA A 81 -10.28 -19.55 27.74
C ALA A 81 -11.65 -19.27 28.37
N SER A 82 -12.34 -20.35 28.75
CA SER A 82 -13.67 -20.42 29.39
C SER A 82 -14.88 -20.44 28.44
N LYS A 83 -15.39 -21.64 28.13
CA LYS A 83 -16.44 -22.30 28.94
C LYS A 83 -16.60 -23.76 28.56
#